data_AF-A0A0T6BQ71-F1
#
_entry.id   AF-A0A0T6BQ71-F1
#
_cell.length_a   1.000
_cell.length_b   1.000
_cell.length_c   1.000
_cell.angle_alpha   90.00
_cell.angle_beta   90.00
_cell.angle_gamma   90.00
#
_symmetry.space_group_name_H-M   'P 1'
#
loop_
_entity.id
_entity.type
_entity.pdbx_description
1 polymer ?
#
loop_
_entity_poly.entity_id
_entity_poly.type
_entity_poly.pdbx_seq_one_letter_code
_entity_poly.pdbx_strand_id
1 'polypeptide(L)'
;MKDFRNYYQIDANKKIEHDGKLIFQAGLKGFQSETVSIDGKESIQCLITSKYSNGDGMTKYILGLPEDIYIGGVVKWGTEQWLISTFPSFNKIYKKAEIRLCNSSIKITANDKWIDSDKISEVTGKPIKVKVPGEVIEIPCIFERSTSINGTDLAVNLPDGQANITIPNVNNDKIKIGLLLSFFGEDYLVNDIDYSKVYGDHGTIKLIAKKKVRGDGSA
;
A
#
# COMPACT_ATOMS: atom_id res chain seq x y z
N MET A 1 44.36 -30.79 -8.87
CA MET A 1 44.23 -30.71 -7.40
C MET A 1 43.60 -29.35 -7.09
N LYS A 2 42.44 -29.29 -6.41
CA LYS A 2 41.82 -27.99 -6.07
C LYS A 2 42.72 -27.28 -5.05
N ASP A 3 43.06 -26.02 -5.31
CA ASP A 3 43.89 -25.21 -4.42
C ASP A 3 43.03 -24.66 -3.27
N PHE A 4 43.43 -24.95 -2.04
CA PHE A 4 42.74 -24.55 -0.80
C PHE A 4 43.54 -23.56 0.05
N ARG A 5 44.63 -22.97 -0.48
CA ARG A 5 45.54 -22.09 0.29
C ARG A 5 44.86 -20.86 0.92
N ASN A 6 43.69 -20.44 0.39
CA ASN A 6 42.95 -19.28 0.89
C ASN A 6 41.68 -19.65 1.70
N TYR A 7 41.50 -20.92 2.09
CA TYR A 7 40.28 -21.39 2.76
C TYR A 7 40.03 -20.69 4.12
N TYR A 8 41.08 -20.21 4.78
CA TYR A 8 41.01 -19.52 6.09
C TYR A 8 40.75 -18.00 5.98
N GLN A 9 40.77 -17.41 4.78
CA GLN A 9 40.50 -15.98 4.57
C GLN A 9 39.03 -15.70 4.23
N ILE A 10 38.17 -16.73 4.28
CA ILE A 10 36.77 -16.60 3.94
C ILE A 10 36.03 -16.02 5.15
N ASP A 11 35.48 -14.81 4.98
CA ASP A 11 34.51 -14.25 5.91
C ASP A 11 33.28 -15.16 5.97
N ALA A 12 33.16 -15.89 7.08
CA ALA A 12 32.10 -16.87 7.28
C ALA A 12 30.70 -16.24 7.17
N ASN A 13 30.52 -15.00 7.61
CA ASN A 13 29.23 -14.31 7.52
C ASN A 13 28.86 -14.01 6.07
N LYS A 14 29.83 -13.56 5.27
CA LYS A 14 29.60 -13.33 3.83
C LYS A 14 29.28 -14.61 3.08
N LYS A 15 29.94 -15.71 3.45
CA LYS A 15 29.62 -17.03 2.87
C LYS A 15 28.22 -17.49 3.22
N ILE A 16 27.83 -17.40 4.50
CA ILE A 16 26.47 -17.76 4.94
C ILE A 16 25.42 -16.91 4.23
N GLU A 17 25.66 -15.60 4.10
CA GLU A 17 24.74 -14.70 3.40
C GLU A 17 24.61 -15.06 1.91
N HIS A 18 25.73 -15.31 1.23
CA HIS A 18 25.75 -15.73 -0.17
C HIS A 18 25.00 -17.05 -0.38
N ASP A 19 25.35 -18.08 0.38
CA ASP A 19 24.77 -19.42 0.24
C ASP A 19 23.28 -19.38 0.63
N GLY A 20 22.92 -18.63 1.68
CA GLY A 20 21.53 -18.42 2.10
C GLY A 20 20.68 -17.72 1.04
N LYS A 21 21.23 -16.71 0.35
CA LYS A 21 20.56 -16.05 -0.80
C LYS A 21 20.29 -17.03 -1.94
N LEU A 22 21.27 -17.86 -2.30
CA LEU A 22 21.11 -18.86 -3.35
C LEU A 22 20.04 -19.88 -3.00
N ILE A 23 20.02 -20.38 -1.76
CA ILE A 23 19.01 -21.33 -1.29
C ILE A 23 17.62 -20.70 -1.35
N PHE A 24 17.47 -19.47 -0.86
CA PHE A 24 16.18 -18.78 -0.89
C PHE A 24 15.69 -18.53 -2.31
N GLN A 25 16.55 -18.04 -3.21
CA GLN A 25 16.24 -17.84 -4.62
C GLN A 25 15.85 -19.14 -5.34
N ALA A 26 16.52 -20.25 -5.01
CA ALA A 26 16.15 -21.56 -5.53
C ALA A 26 14.78 -22.01 -4.99
N GLY A 27 14.50 -21.77 -3.70
CA GLY A 27 13.20 -22.06 -3.09
C GLY A 27 12.04 -21.31 -3.74
N LEU A 28 12.27 -20.05 -4.14
CA LEU A 28 11.29 -19.24 -4.87
C LEU A 28 10.95 -19.76 -6.28
N LYS A 29 11.60 -20.81 -6.78
CA LYS A 29 11.34 -21.39 -8.11
C LYS A 29 10.56 -22.72 -8.07
N GLY A 30 10.02 -23.12 -6.91
CA GLY A 30 9.26 -24.37 -6.84
C GLY A 30 8.74 -24.79 -5.47
N PHE A 31 9.15 -24.14 -4.38
CA PHE A 31 8.70 -24.50 -3.03
C PHE A 31 7.49 -23.65 -2.60
N GLN A 32 6.28 -24.01 -3.04
CA GLN A 32 5.03 -23.25 -2.75
C GLN A 32 5.15 -21.75 -3.06
N SER A 33 5.98 -21.40 -4.03
CA SER A 33 6.19 -20.04 -4.48
C SER A 33 5.02 -19.58 -5.34
N GLU A 34 4.59 -18.36 -5.07
CA GLU A 34 3.54 -17.66 -5.80
C GLU A 34 4.19 -16.65 -6.75
N THR A 35 3.61 -16.54 -7.95
CA THR A 35 3.95 -15.47 -8.90
C THR A 35 2.91 -14.37 -8.76
N VAL A 36 3.36 -13.16 -8.40
CA VAL A 36 2.50 -11.99 -8.17
C VAL A 36 2.99 -10.79 -8.96
N SER A 37 2.20 -9.72 -8.99
CA SER A 37 2.71 -8.39 -9.34
C SER A 37 2.64 -7.45 -8.15
N ILE A 38 3.60 -6.53 -8.06
CA ILE A 38 3.66 -5.51 -7.00
C ILE A 38 3.80 -4.14 -7.68
N ASP A 39 2.82 -3.26 -7.48
CA ASP A 39 2.76 -1.93 -8.10
C ASP A 39 3.01 -1.94 -9.63
N GLY A 40 2.46 -2.95 -10.31
CA GLY A 40 2.59 -3.14 -11.77
C GLY A 40 3.91 -3.79 -12.22
N LYS A 41 4.85 -4.06 -11.31
CA LYS A 41 6.00 -4.93 -11.60
C LYS A 41 5.54 -6.39 -11.63
N GLU A 42 5.45 -6.95 -12.82
CA GLU A 42 4.98 -8.31 -13.08
C GLU A 42 6.03 -9.38 -12.74
N SER A 43 5.55 -10.62 -12.55
CA SER A 43 6.37 -11.83 -12.39
C SER A 43 7.29 -11.88 -11.17
N ILE A 44 6.88 -11.28 -10.05
CA ILE A 44 7.62 -11.35 -8.78
C ILE A 44 7.35 -12.71 -8.12
N GLN A 45 8.41 -13.46 -7.85
CA GLN A 45 8.33 -14.73 -7.12
C GLN A 45 8.41 -14.46 -5.61
N CYS A 46 7.43 -14.94 -4.86
CA CYS A 46 7.37 -14.77 -3.41
C CYS A 46 6.75 -15.99 -2.72
N LEU A 47 6.90 -16.10 -1.41
CA LEU A 47 6.14 -17.05 -0.59
C LEU A 47 5.02 -16.29 0.10
N ILE A 48 3.78 -16.77 -0.06
CA ILE A 48 2.63 -16.26 0.67
C ILE A 48 2.16 -17.34 1.63
N THR A 49 2.15 -17.02 2.92
CA THR A 49 1.81 -17.98 3.98
C THR A 49 0.77 -17.40 4.92
N SER A 50 -0.12 -18.24 5.44
CA SER A 50 -1.10 -17.80 6.43
C SER A 50 -0.43 -17.31 7.70
N LYS A 51 -0.92 -16.20 8.26
CA LYS A 51 -0.54 -15.79 9.62
C LYS A 51 -1.22 -16.74 10.60
N TYR A 52 -0.42 -17.47 11.40
CA TYR A 52 -0.88 -18.53 12.31
C TYR A 52 -2.02 -18.10 13.25
N SER A 53 -2.09 -16.82 13.60
CA SER A 53 -3.09 -16.23 14.50
C SER A 53 -4.28 -15.55 13.81
N ASN A 54 -4.46 -15.72 12.49
CA ASN A 54 -5.47 -14.98 11.74
C ASN A 54 -6.62 -15.89 11.27
N GLY A 55 -7.71 -15.90 12.05
CA GLY A 55 -8.87 -16.77 11.80
C GLY A 55 -9.76 -16.36 10.61
N ASP A 56 -9.66 -15.11 10.15
CA ASP A 56 -10.51 -14.56 9.07
C ASP A 56 -9.89 -14.65 7.66
N GLY A 57 -8.63 -15.09 7.56
CA GLY A 57 -7.90 -15.16 6.28
C GLY A 57 -7.48 -13.82 5.67
N MET A 58 -7.84 -12.67 6.26
CA MET A 58 -7.61 -11.32 5.73
C MET A 58 -6.18 -10.81 5.86
N THR A 59 -5.31 -11.53 6.58
CA THR A 59 -3.91 -11.21 6.82
C THR A 59 -3.02 -12.42 6.52
N LYS A 60 -1.96 -12.19 5.75
CA LYS A 60 -0.96 -13.21 5.39
C LYS A 60 0.45 -12.63 5.51
N TYR A 61 1.46 -13.50 5.53
CA TYR A 61 2.84 -13.08 5.36
C TYR A 61 3.26 -13.19 3.91
N ILE A 62 4.01 -12.21 3.44
CA ILE A 62 4.75 -12.26 2.18
C ILE A 62 6.26 -12.30 2.48
N LEU A 63 6.97 -13.21 1.82
CA LEU A 63 8.43 -13.29 1.83
C LEU A 63 8.94 -13.21 0.40
N GLY A 64 9.91 -12.34 0.15
CA GLY A 64 10.47 -12.15 -1.19
C GLY A 64 11.86 -11.55 -1.15
N LEU A 65 12.39 -11.27 -2.34
CA LEU A 65 13.69 -10.60 -2.46
C LEU A 65 13.62 -9.20 -1.83
N PRO A 66 14.73 -8.73 -1.20
CA PRO A 66 14.72 -7.45 -0.48
C PRO A 66 14.31 -6.23 -1.33
N GLU A 67 14.58 -6.25 -2.63
CA GLU A 67 14.23 -5.20 -3.58
C GLU A 67 12.74 -5.16 -3.94
N ASP A 68 12.01 -6.26 -3.77
CA ASP A 68 10.62 -6.40 -4.21
C ASP A 68 9.61 -6.08 -3.11
N ILE A 69 10.02 -6.22 -1.84
CA ILE A 69 9.11 -6.10 -0.69
C ILE A 69 9.35 -4.77 0.04
N TYR A 70 8.32 -3.91 0.03
CA TYR A 70 8.30 -2.60 0.71
C TYR A 70 6.89 -2.30 1.24
N ILE A 71 6.80 -1.51 2.31
CA ILE A 71 5.52 -1.09 2.88
C ILE A 71 4.75 -0.23 1.87
N GLY A 72 3.43 -0.42 1.80
CA GLY A 72 2.58 0.29 0.85
C GLY A 72 2.48 -0.35 -0.52
N GLY A 73 3.33 -1.33 -0.86
CA GLY A 73 3.21 -2.03 -2.13
C GLY A 73 1.88 -2.79 -2.23
N VAL A 74 1.21 -2.67 -3.37
CA VAL A 74 -0.02 -3.38 -3.71
C VAL A 74 0.35 -4.66 -4.45
N VAL A 75 0.16 -5.78 -3.77
CA VAL A 75 0.38 -7.14 -4.29
C VAL A 75 -0.89 -7.62 -4.98
N LYS A 76 -0.81 -7.90 -6.28
CA LYS A 76 -1.86 -8.59 -7.02
C LYS A 76 -1.57 -10.08 -7.04
N TRP A 77 -2.42 -10.86 -6.39
CA TRP A 77 -2.30 -12.32 -6.29
C TRP A 77 -3.61 -12.96 -6.76
N GLY A 78 -3.57 -13.61 -7.93
CA GLY A 78 -4.79 -14.06 -8.60
C GLY A 78 -5.69 -12.88 -8.97
N THR A 79 -6.94 -12.93 -8.53
CA THR A 79 -7.93 -11.86 -8.71
C THR A 79 -7.95 -10.84 -7.56
N GLU A 80 -7.20 -11.09 -6.50
CA GLU A 80 -7.22 -10.30 -5.28
C GLU A 80 -6.10 -9.25 -5.26
N GLN A 81 -6.35 -8.16 -4.54
CA GLN A 81 -5.33 -7.15 -4.26
C GLN A 81 -5.06 -7.13 -2.76
N TRP A 82 -3.78 -7.10 -2.39
CA TRP A 82 -3.31 -7.18 -1.02
C TRP A 82 -2.33 -6.03 -0.77
N LEU A 83 -2.46 -5.34 0.36
CA LEU A 83 -1.59 -4.22 0.71
C LEU A 83 -0.52 -4.67 1.71
N ILE A 84 0.77 -4.42 1.40
CA ILE A 84 1.87 -4.61 2.37
C ILE A 84 1.72 -3.57 3.49
N SER A 85 1.23 -4.01 4.65
CA SER A 85 0.68 -3.16 5.71
C SER A 85 1.63 -2.90 6.90
N THR A 86 2.81 -3.53 6.86
CA THR A 86 3.84 -3.45 7.90
C THR A 86 5.19 -3.17 7.27
N PHE A 87 6.10 -2.56 8.04
CA PHE A 87 7.47 -2.38 7.63
C PHE A 87 8.14 -3.76 7.46
N PRO A 88 8.72 -4.06 6.29
CA PRO A 88 9.33 -5.36 6.08
C PRO A 88 10.54 -5.57 6.98
N SER A 89 10.59 -6.71 7.67
CA SER A 89 11.75 -7.16 8.40
C SER A 89 12.77 -7.74 7.42
N PHE A 90 14.00 -7.20 7.41
CA PHE A 90 15.10 -7.67 6.57
C PHE A 90 16.10 -8.49 7.41
N ASN A 91 16.42 -9.70 6.96
CA ASN A 91 17.37 -10.60 7.66
C ASN A 91 18.67 -10.85 6.86
N LYS A 92 19.03 -9.95 5.94
CA LYS A 92 20.16 -10.06 4.98
C LYS A 92 19.93 -11.01 3.80
N ILE A 93 18.99 -11.94 3.88
CA ILE A 93 18.69 -12.91 2.81
C ILE A 93 17.40 -12.53 2.08
N TYR A 94 16.34 -12.23 2.83
CA TYR A 94 15.01 -11.90 2.31
C TYR A 94 14.35 -10.82 3.16
N LYS A 95 13.23 -10.29 2.65
CA LYS A 95 12.32 -9.46 3.43
C LYS A 95 11.03 -10.19 3.72
N LYS A 96 10.49 -9.99 4.92
CA LYS A 96 9.18 -10.51 5.35
C LYS A 96 8.29 -9.36 5.79
N ALA A 97 7.04 -9.36 5.35
CA ALA A 97 6.03 -8.38 5.77
C ALA A 97 4.64 -9.03 5.91
N GLU A 98 3.74 -8.35 6.60
CA GLU A 98 2.30 -8.66 6.62
C GLU A 98 1.58 -7.96 5.48
N ILE A 99 0.84 -8.73 4.69
CA ILE A 99 -0.11 -8.24 3.69
C ILE A 99 -1.54 -8.38 4.23
N ARG A 100 -2.40 -7.41 3.91
CA ARG A 100 -3.82 -7.44 4.23
C ARG A 100 -4.66 -7.33 2.96
N LEU A 101 -5.74 -8.10 2.88
CA LEU A 101 -6.63 -8.09 1.73
C LEU A 101 -7.28 -6.71 1.57
N CYS A 102 -7.20 -6.15 0.36
CA CYS A 102 -7.95 -4.96 -0.01
C CYS A 102 -9.39 -5.38 -0.30
N ASN A 103 -10.28 -5.14 0.66
CA ASN A 103 -11.70 -5.50 0.57
C ASN A 103 -12.54 -4.45 -0.17
N SER A 104 -11.94 -3.33 -0.59
CA SER A 104 -12.61 -2.30 -1.37
C SER A 104 -11.60 -1.43 -2.12
N SER A 105 -12.06 -0.35 -2.74
CA SER A 105 -11.25 0.64 -3.44
C SER A 105 -11.86 2.03 -3.31
N ILE A 106 -11.02 3.06 -3.42
CA ILE A 106 -11.47 4.46 -3.57
C ILE A 106 -11.24 4.92 -4.99
N LYS A 107 -12.16 5.74 -5.50
CA LYS A 107 -12.02 6.41 -6.79
C LYS A 107 -11.61 7.85 -6.55
N ILE A 108 -10.51 8.27 -7.15
CA ILE A 108 -9.99 9.62 -7.00
C ILE A 108 -9.47 10.13 -8.33
N THR A 109 -9.63 11.41 -8.59
CA THR A 109 -8.99 12.04 -9.74
C THR A 109 -7.50 12.17 -9.48
N ALA A 110 -6.66 11.72 -10.42
CA ALA A 110 -5.22 11.93 -10.38
C ALA A 110 -4.88 13.43 -10.39
N ASN A 111 -3.64 13.77 -10.04
CA ASN A 111 -3.15 15.13 -10.17
C ASN A 111 -3.22 15.60 -11.63
N ASP A 112 -3.57 16.87 -11.81
CA ASP A 112 -3.55 17.52 -13.11
C ASP A 112 -2.12 17.49 -13.70
N LYS A 113 -2.02 17.29 -15.01
CA LYS A 113 -0.75 17.24 -15.73
C LYS A 113 -0.58 18.48 -16.59
N TRP A 114 0.65 18.98 -16.68
CA TRP A 114 1.02 20.01 -17.64
C TRP A 114 1.61 19.33 -18.87
N ILE A 115 0.98 19.53 -20.02
CA ILE A 115 1.48 19.04 -21.31
C ILE A 115 1.85 20.21 -22.21
N ASP A 116 2.75 19.97 -23.14
CA ASP A 116 3.07 20.94 -24.19
C ASP A 116 1.87 21.03 -25.14
N SER A 117 1.42 22.26 -25.40
CA SER A 117 0.41 22.52 -26.44
C SER A 117 1.07 22.73 -27.79
N ASP A 118 0.26 22.66 -28.84
CA ASP A 118 0.69 22.94 -30.22
C ASP A 118 1.05 24.42 -30.47
N LYS A 119 0.92 25.29 -29.45
CA LYS A 119 1.23 26.73 -29.55
C LYS A 119 2.61 27.01 -28.98
N ILE A 120 3.41 27.81 -29.68
CA ILE A 120 4.74 28.24 -29.23
C ILE A 120 4.66 29.66 -28.65
N SER A 121 5.33 29.87 -27.51
CA SER A 121 5.49 31.19 -26.89
C SER A 121 6.45 32.05 -27.71
N GLU A 122 5.99 33.20 -28.19
CA GLU A 122 6.81 34.15 -28.96
C GLU A 122 7.98 34.73 -28.13
N VAL A 123 7.85 34.76 -26.80
CA VAL A 123 8.88 35.30 -25.89
C VAL A 123 9.97 34.28 -25.58
N THR A 124 9.61 33.00 -25.45
CA THR A 124 10.54 31.96 -24.97
C THR A 124 10.93 30.95 -26.05
N GLY A 125 10.25 30.95 -27.20
CA GLY A 125 10.44 29.98 -28.28
C GLY A 125 10.06 28.54 -27.92
N LYS A 126 9.43 28.31 -26.76
CA LYS A 126 9.04 26.98 -26.26
C LYS A 126 7.53 26.75 -26.36
N PRO A 127 7.07 25.49 -26.44
CA PRO A 127 5.65 25.17 -26.36
C PRO A 127 5.01 25.74 -25.10
N ILE A 128 3.81 26.31 -25.24
CA ILE A 128 3.00 26.78 -24.12
C ILE A 128 2.46 25.56 -23.40
N LYS A 129 2.64 25.50 -22.08
CA LYS A 129 2.09 24.41 -21.28
C LYS A 129 0.60 24.62 -21.01
N VAL A 130 -0.20 23.59 -21.25
CA VAL A 130 -1.64 23.55 -20.92
C VAL A 130 -1.90 22.55 -19.81
N LYS A 131 -2.83 22.90 -18.92
CA LYS A 131 -3.23 22.07 -17.80
C LYS A 131 -4.33 21.10 -18.25
N VAL A 132 -4.07 19.80 -18.15
CA VAL A 132 -5.03 18.73 -18.44
C VAL A 132 -5.46 18.10 -17.12
N PRO A 133 -6.79 17.99 -16.87
CA PRO A 133 -7.30 17.32 -15.68
C PRO A 133 -6.77 15.89 -15.58
N GLY A 134 -6.48 15.45 -14.36
CA GLY A 134 -6.11 14.05 -14.13
C GLY A 134 -7.26 13.09 -14.46
N GLU A 135 -6.92 11.85 -14.78
CA GLU A 135 -7.89 10.78 -14.99
C GLU A 135 -8.39 10.24 -13.64
N VAL A 136 -9.57 9.63 -13.63
CA VAL A 136 -10.06 8.93 -12.44
C VAL A 136 -9.27 7.62 -12.29
N ILE A 137 -8.60 7.48 -11.16
CA ILE A 137 -7.86 6.27 -10.77
C ILE A 137 -8.59 5.56 -9.64
N GLU A 138 -8.43 4.24 -9.61
CA GLU A 138 -8.94 3.39 -8.54
C GLU A 138 -7.78 2.94 -7.65
N ILE A 139 -7.85 3.27 -6.37
CA ILE A 139 -6.83 2.92 -5.38
C ILE A 139 -7.39 1.82 -4.48
N PRO A 140 -6.79 0.62 -4.46
CA PRO A 140 -7.22 -0.45 -3.58
C PRO A 140 -7.03 -0.06 -2.12
N CYS A 141 -7.95 -0.49 -1.26
CA CYS A 141 -7.94 -0.09 0.14
C CYS A 141 -8.42 -1.21 1.07
N ILE A 142 -8.00 -1.10 2.32
CA ILE A 142 -8.55 -1.85 3.45
C ILE A 142 -9.55 -0.93 4.14
N PHE A 143 -10.83 -1.29 4.06
CA PHE A 143 -11.93 -0.59 4.72
C PHE A 143 -12.32 -1.31 6.00
N GLU A 144 -12.24 -0.61 7.13
CA GLU A 144 -12.64 -1.10 8.45
C GLU A 144 -13.63 -0.13 9.10
N ARG A 145 -14.87 -0.56 9.27
CA ARG A 145 -15.87 0.21 10.02
C ARG A 145 -15.58 0.10 11.51
N SER A 146 -15.66 1.23 12.20
CA SER A 146 -15.62 1.30 13.66
C SER A 146 -16.79 2.13 14.17
N THR A 147 -17.16 1.91 15.42
CA THR A 147 -18.16 2.73 16.11
C THR A 147 -17.45 3.43 17.27
N SER A 148 -17.60 4.75 17.35
CA SER A 148 -17.20 5.50 18.53
C SER A 148 -18.45 5.92 19.28
N ILE A 149 -18.54 5.56 20.55
CA ILE A 149 -19.52 6.16 21.47
C ILE A 149 -18.82 7.38 22.06
N ASN A 150 -19.15 8.57 21.57
CA ASN A 150 -18.71 9.78 22.25
C ASN A 150 -19.47 9.85 23.57
N GLY A 151 -18.75 9.82 24.69
CA GLY A 151 -19.33 10.01 26.02
C GLY A 151 -19.81 11.45 26.13
N THR A 152 -21.07 11.69 25.81
CA THR A 152 -21.76 12.94 26.15
C THR A 152 -22.75 12.65 27.26
N ASP A 153 -23.08 13.67 28.07
CA ASP A 153 -24.09 13.62 29.15
C ASP A 153 -25.53 13.38 28.63
N LEU A 154 -25.71 13.03 27.36
CA LEU A 154 -27.00 12.72 26.75
C LEU A 154 -27.49 11.33 27.19
N ALA A 155 -28.79 11.22 27.46
CA ALA A 155 -29.45 9.98 27.89
C ALA A 155 -29.38 8.84 26.85
N VAL A 156 -29.12 9.18 25.58
CA VAL A 156 -28.91 8.22 24.47
C VAL A 156 -27.74 8.69 23.62
N ASN A 157 -26.60 7.98 23.70
CA ASN A 157 -25.47 8.18 22.79
C ASN A 157 -25.63 7.23 21.60
N LEU A 158 -26.03 7.76 20.43
CA LEU A 158 -26.00 6.98 19.19
C LEU A 158 -24.54 6.85 18.72
N PRO A 159 -24.10 5.65 18.31
CA PRO A 159 -22.73 5.49 17.82
C PRO A 159 -22.53 6.28 16.52
N ASP A 160 -21.57 7.20 16.55
CA ASP A 160 -21.09 7.85 15.33
C ASP A 160 -20.37 6.78 14.50
N GLY A 161 -20.88 6.53 13.29
CA GLY A 161 -20.23 5.63 12.36
C GLY A 161 -18.89 6.22 11.94
N GLN A 162 -17.79 5.53 12.21
CA GLN A 162 -16.47 5.88 11.72
C GLN A 162 -15.95 4.78 10.80
N ALA A 163 -15.05 5.15 9.90
CA ALA A 163 -14.34 4.21 9.04
C ALA A 163 -12.85 4.57 9.04
N ASN A 164 -12.03 3.53 9.17
CA ASN A 164 -10.60 3.60 8.92
C ASN A 164 -10.37 3.01 7.53
N ILE A 165 -9.84 3.83 6.61
CA ILE A 165 -9.53 3.43 5.25
C ILE A 165 -8.02 3.48 5.08
N THR A 166 -7.38 2.32 4.98
CA THR A 166 -5.93 2.24 4.76
C THR A 166 -5.65 2.06 3.27
N ILE A 167 -4.86 2.96 2.69
CA ILE A 167 -4.44 2.95 1.28
C ILE A 167 -2.91 3.01 1.16
N PRO A 168 -2.34 2.61 0.02
CA PRO A 168 -0.95 2.93 -0.30
C PRO A 168 -0.68 4.44 -0.20
N ASN A 169 0.54 4.82 0.14
CA ASN A 169 0.99 6.21 0.08
C ASN A 169 1.05 6.65 -1.39
N VAL A 170 0.02 7.38 -1.83
CA VAL A 170 -0.07 7.92 -3.20
C VAL A 170 0.07 9.43 -3.14
N ASN A 171 1.01 9.97 -3.91
CA ASN A 171 1.16 11.42 -4.04
C ASN A 171 0.02 12.00 -4.90
N ASN A 172 -1.07 12.39 -4.25
CA ASN A 172 -2.25 12.96 -4.90
C ASN A 172 -2.87 14.08 -4.04
N ASP A 173 -2.98 15.29 -4.61
CA ASP A 173 -3.47 16.51 -3.95
C ASP A 173 -4.96 16.45 -3.58
N LYS A 174 -5.70 15.48 -4.13
CA LYS A 174 -7.09 15.21 -3.81
C LYS A 174 -7.25 14.36 -2.53
N ILE A 175 -6.19 13.67 -2.08
CA ILE A 175 -6.20 12.94 -0.80
C ILE A 175 -5.95 13.96 0.32
N LYS A 176 -7.03 14.48 0.89
CA LYS A 176 -6.98 15.50 1.94
C LYS A 176 -8.19 15.42 2.87
N ILE A 177 -8.10 16.09 4.02
CA ILE A 177 -9.24 16.31 4.90
C ILE A 177 -10.38 16.98 4.12
N GLY A 178 -11.61 16.50 4.33
CA GLY A 178 -12.79 16.89 3.59
C GLY A 178 -13.06 16.07 2.31
N LEU A 179 -12.21 15.09 1.98
CA LEU A 179 -12.48 14.15 0.89
C LEU A 179 -13.76 13.34 1.21
N LEU A 180 -14.70 13.33 0.27
CA LEU A 180 -15.91 12.50 0.32
C LEU A 180 -15.61 11.12 -0.29
N LEU A 181 -15.95 10.07 0.44
CA LEU A 181 -15.79 8.68 0.05
C LEU A 181 -17.13 7.97 0.20
N SER A 182 -17.48 7.09 -0.74
CA SER A 182 -18.71 6.31 -0.69
C SER A 182 -18.38 4.82 -0.65
N PHE A 183 -18.86 4.14 0.40
CA PHE A 183 -18.66 2.72 0.60
C PHE A 183 -19.98 2.06 0.98
N PHE A 184 -20.34 0.96 0.31
CA PHE A 184 -21.52 0.14 0.64
C PHE A 184 -22.83 0.94 0.78
N GLY A 185 -23.01 1.99 -0.03
CA GLY A 185 -24.19 2.86 0.00
C GLY A 185 -24.20 3.94 1.09
N GLU A 186 -23.12 4.08 1.85
CA GLU A 186 -22.94 5.13 2.86
C GLU A 186 -21.84 6.11 2.44
N ASP A 187 -22.07 7.40 2.71
CA ASP A 187 -21.08 8.45 2.47
C ASP A 187 -20.29 8.73 3.74
N TYR A 188 -18.99 8.91 3.57
CA TYR A 188 -18.01 9.19 4.61
C TYR A 188 -17.22 10.45 4.25
N LEU A 189 -16.97 11.31 5.22
CA LEU A 189 -16.12 12.49 5.10
C LEU A 189 -14.81 12.25 5.85
N VAL A 190 -13.68 12.36 5.16
CA VAL A 190 -12.35 12.23 5.78
C VAL A 190 -12.12 13.42 6.72
N ASN A 191 -11.89 13.14 7.99
CA ASN A 191 -11.68 14.16 9.03
C ASN A 191 -10.23 14.24 9.49
N ASP A 192 -9.46 13.16 9.34
CA ASP A 192 -8.05 13.11 9.69
C ASP A 192 -7.31 12.11 8.79
N ILE A 193 -5.99 12.29 8.65
CA ILE A 193 -5.12 11.41 7.88
C ILE A 193 -3.88 11.08 8.70
N ASP A 194 -3.74 9.80 9.03
CA ASP A 194 -2.60 9.26 9.76
C ASP A 194 -1.51 8.79 8.77
N TYR A 195 -0.38 9.51 8.80
CA TYR A 195 0.83 9.25 8.02
C TYR A 195 1.92 8.51 8.82
N SER A 196 1.63 7.98 10.01
CA SER A 196 2.62 7.36 10.91
C SER A 196 3.37 6.17 10.31
N LYS A 197 2.82 5.55 9.25
CA LYS A 197 3.42 4.43 8.51
C LYS A 197 4.00 4.84 7.16
N VAL A 198 4.34 6.11 6.97
CA VAL A 198 5.01 6.63 5.76
C VAL A 198 6.49 6.88 6.03
N TYR A 199 7.35 6.40 5.13
CA TYR A 199 8.79 6.65 5.15
C TYR A 199 9.32 6.84 3.72
N GLY A 200 9.79 8.06 3.41
CA GLY A 200 10.11 8.45 2.05
C GLY A 200 8.87 8.38 1.16
N ASP A 201 9.01 7.75 -0.01
CA ASP A 201 7.89 7.56 -0.95
C ASP A 201 7.05 6.31 -0.66
N HIS A 202 7.47 5.47 0.28
CA HIS A 202 6.79 4.22 0.63
C HIS A 202 5.96 4.36 1.90
N GLY A 203 4.91 3.55 2.02
CA GLY A 203 4.09 3.53 3.22
C GLY A 203 2.62 3.27 2.97
N THR A 204 1.89 3.20 4.07
CA THR A 204 0.42 3.21 4.05
C THR A 204 -0.06 4.46 4.76
N ILE A 205 -1.08 5.10 4.22
CA ILE A 205 -1.79 6.19 4.89
C ILE A 205 -3.15 5.69 5.33
N LYS A 206 -3.62 6.17 6.49
CA LYS A 206 -4.92 5.80 7.04
C LYS A 206 -5.81 7.03 7.08
N LEU A 207 -6.86 7.02 6.27
CA LEU A 207 -7.91 8.03 6.26
C LEU A 207 -8.90 7.68 7.38
N ILE A 208 -9.12 8.60 8.31
CA ILE A 208 -10.09 8.46 9.39
C ILE A 208 -11.31 9.28 8.98
N ALA A 209 -12.39 8.59 8.63
CA ALA A 209 -13.58 9.21 8.07
C ALA A 209 -14.81 9.01 8.96
N LYS A 210 -15.66 10.03 9.07
CA LYS A 210 -16.94 9.95 9.76
C LYS A 210 -18.07 9.77 8.75
N LYS A 211 -19.04 8.91 9.09
CA LYS A 211 -20.26 8.74 8.30
C LYS A 211 -20.99 10.08 8.24
N LYS A 212 -21.33 10.51 7.03
CA LYS A 212 -22.14 11.70 6.80
C LYS A 212 -23.58 11.39 7.20
N VAL A 213 -24.08 12.05 8.24
CA VAL A 213 -25.50 11.96 8.61
C VAL A 213 -26.28 12.86 7.65
N ARG A 214 -27.35 12.35 7.03
CA ARG A 214 -28.30 13.17 6.28
C ARG A 214 -29.04 14.08 7.27
N GLY A 215 -28.50 15.27 7.53
CA GLY A 215 -29.06 16.21 8.53
C GLY A 215 -28.52 17.65 8.44
N ASP A 216 -27.23 17.86 8.15
CA ASP A 216 -26.65 19.22 8.15
C ASP A 216 -26.80 19.94 6.80
N GLY A 217 -28.03 19.99 6.33
CA GLY A 217 -28.44 20.69 5.11
C GLY A 217 -29.86 21.19 5.26
N SER A 218 -30.12 21.99 6.31
CA SER A 218 -31.30 22.85 6.40
C SER A 218 -31.14 23.87 7.54
N ALA A 219 -30.49 24.99 7.22
CA ALA A 219 -30.82 26.35 7.67
C ALA A 219 -29.94 27.34 6.91
#